data_AF-A0A2L2YKZ9-F1
#
_entry.id   AF-A0A2L2YKZ9-F1
#
_cell.length_a   1.000
_cell.length_b   1.000
_cell.length_c   1.000
_cell.angle_alpha   90.00
_cell.angle_beta   90.00
_cell.angle_gamma   90.00
#
_symmetry.space_group_name_H-M   'P 1'
#
loop_
_entity.id
_entity.type
_entity.pdbx_description
1 polymer ?
#
loop_
_entity_poly.entity_id
_entity_poly.type
_entity_poly.pdbx_seq_one_letter_code
_entity_poly.pdbx_strand_id
1 'polypeptide(L)' 'VEIEKKNESVMNYVSVMDKNNGNLDRKCMKMSTNDEVDKALYLWFLQNRSLGQPISGHLLCERVLFFHEKFGRKGTF' A
#
# COMPACT_ATOMS: atom_id res chain seq x y z
N VAL A 1 -40.94 -13.47 3.69
CA VAL A 1 -40.47 -14.25 2.52
C VAL A 1 -39.53 -13.47 1.59
N GLU A 2 -39.98 -12.41 0.89
CA GLU A 2 -39.13 -11.75 -0.11
C GLU A 2 -37.98 -10.91 0.51
N ILE A 3 -38.26 -10.25 1.63
CA ILE A 3 -37.26 -9.49 2.42
C ILE A 3 -36.19 -10.44 2.99
N GLU A 4 -36.60 -11.60 3.50
CA GLU A 4 -35.70 -12.62 4.04
C GLU A 4 -34.75 -13.16 2.96
N LYS A 5 -35.27 -13.46 1.77
CA LYS A 5 -34.45 -13.90 0.62
C LYS A 5 -33.43 -12.85 0.18
N LYS A 6 -33.81 -11.56 0.18
CA LYS A 6 -32.88 -10.46 -0.12
C LYS A 6 -31.80 -10.35 0.95
N ASN A 7 -32.15 -10.51 2.23
CA ASN A 7 -31.20 -10.49 3.33
C ASN A 7 -30.18 -11.64 3.23
N GLU A 8 -30.66 -12.86 2.95
CA GLU A 8 -29.78 -14.03 2.73
C GLU A 8 -28.79 -13.81 1.58
N SER A 9 -29.24 -13.22 0.48
CA SER A 9 -28.38 -12.91 -0.67
C SER A 9 -27.26 -11.92 -0.31
N VAL A 10 -27.58 -10.87 0.45
CA VAL A 10 -26.59 -9.89 0.94
C VAL A 10 -25.59 -10.56 1.88
N MET A 11 -26.07 -11.34 2.85
CA MET A 11 -25.20 -12.03 3.82
C MET A 11 -24.30 -13.05 3.14
N ASN A 12 -24.80 -13.76 2.12
CA ASN A 12 -24.00 -14.67 1.33
C ASN A 12 -22.91 -13.93 0.53
N TYR A 13 -23.24 -12.79 -0.07
CA TYR A 13 -22.26 -11.96 -0.76
C TYR A 13 -21.14 -11.49 0.18
N VAL A 14 -21.49 -10.96 1.35
CA VAL A 14 -20.51 -10.51 2.37
C VAL A 14 -19.64 -11.69 2.83
N SER A 15 -20.24 -12.85 3.13
CA SER A 15 -19.53 -14.06 3.54
C SER A 15 -18.53 -14.55 2.47
N VAL A 16 -18.93 -14.53 1.20
CA VAL A 16 -18.03 -14.89 0.08
C VAL A 16 -16.88 -13.89 -0.03
N MET A 17 -17.17 -12.60 0.11
CA MET A 17 -16.15 -11.55 0.04
C MET A 17 -15.14 -11.66 1.19
N ASP A 18 -15.60 -11.88 2.42
CA ASP A 18 -14.71 -12.02 3.58
C ASP A 18 -13.81 -13.25 3.46
N LYS A 19 -14.34 -14.37 2.97
CA LYS A 19 -13.55 -15.60 2.73
C LYS A 19 -12.50 -15.43 1.63
N ASN A 20 -12.79 -14.63 0.61
CA ASN A 20 -11.92 -14.46 -0.56
C ASN A 20 -10.96 -13.27 -0.45
N ASN A 21 -10.84 -12.67 0.75
CA ASN A 21 -10.05 -11.45 0.98
C ASN A 21 -10.49 -10.29 0.07
N GLY A 22 -11.80 -10.18 -0.13
CA GLY A 22 -12.45 -9.25 -1.04
C GLY A 22 -12.60 -9.79 -2.46
N ASN A 23 -12.72 -8.88 -3.41
CA ASN A 23 -12.71 -9.20 -4.83
C ASN A 23 -11.31 -8.91 -5.37
N LEU A 24 -10.58 -9.96 -5.76
CA LEU A 24 -9.20 -9.88 -6.27
C LEU A 24 -9.13 -9.20 -7.65
N ASP A 25 -10.25 -9.14 -8.39
CA ASP A 25 -10.38 -8.42 -9.67
C ASP A 25 -10.71 -6.94 -9.50
N ARG A 26 -10.71 -6.42 -8.26
CA ARG A 26 -10.84 -4.98 -8.03
C ARG A 26 -9.70 -4.25 -8.71
N LYS A 27 -10.04 -3.12 -9.33
CA LYS A 27 -9.04 -2.20 -9.88
C LYS A 27 -8.17 -1.65 -8.76
N CYS A 28 -6.95 -2.14 -8.65
CA CYS A 28 -5.94 -1.68 -7.72
C CYS A 28 -4.83 -0.92 -8.45
N MET A 29 -4.13 -0.05 -7.72
CA MET A 29 -2.89 0.56 -8.23
C MET A 29 -1.79 -0.49 -8.23
N LYS A 30 -0.95 -0.48 -9.27
CA LYS A 30 0.25 -1.33 -9.32
C LYS A 30 1.17 -0.94 -8.16
N MET A 31 1.55 -1.92 -7.35
CA MET A 31 2.55 -1.72 -6.30
C MET A 31 3.96 -1.65 -6.90
N SER A 32 4.83 -0.91 -6.23
CA SER A 32 6.24 -0.85 -6.55
C SER A 32 6.92 -2.18 -6.27
N THR A 33 7.94 -2.52 -7.05
CA THR A 33 8.78 -3.71 -6.81
C THR A 33 9.47 -3.63 -5.45
N ASN A 34 9.82 -2.42 -5.00
CA ASN A 34 10.52 -2.17 -3.74
C ASN A 34 9.62 -1.42 -2.75
N ASP A 35 8.44 -1.98 -2.47
CA ASP A 35 7.43 -1.38 -1.58
C ASP A 35 7.98 -1.02 -0.18
N GLU A 36 8.96 -1.76 0.34
CA GLU A 36 9.62 -1.44 1.61
C GLU A 36 10.44 -0.13 1.54
N VAL A 37 11.13 0.11 0.42
CA VAL A 37 11.89 1.35 0.19
C VAL A 37 10.92 2.52 0.09
N ASP A 38 9.84 2.37 -0.66
CA ASP A 38 8.83 3.42 -0.85
C ASP A 38 8.13 3.77 0.46
N LYS A 39 7.77 2.76 1.27
CA LYS A 39 7.19 2.97 2.61
C LYS A 39 8.14 3.73 3.54
N ALA A 40 9.40 3.31 3.60
CA ALA A 40 10.40 3.97 4.44
C ALA A 40 10.66 5.42 4.00
N LEU A 41 10.75 5.65 2.69
CA LEU A 41 10.90 6.99 2.12
C LEU A 41 9.71 7.88 2.46
N TYR A 42 8.50 7.36 2.31
CA TYR A 42 7.28 8.11 2.59
C TYR A 42 7.16 8.49 4.06
N LEU A 43 7.44 7.55 4.98
CA LEU A 43 7.43 7.83 6.42
C LEU A 43 8.48 8.89 6.79
N TRP A 44 9.70 8.77 6.26
CA TRP A 44 10.74 9.77 6.47
C TRP A 44 10.29 11.14 5.93
N PHE A 45 9.73 11.19 4.72
CA PHE A 45 9.23 12.43 4.14
C PHE A 45 8.17 13.09 5.03
N LEU A 46 7.19 12.32 5.53
CA LEU A 46 6.16 12.82 6.44
C LEU A 46 6.74 13.36 7.75
N GLN A 47 7.75 12.69 8.32
CA GLN A 47 8.42 13.15 9.54
C GLN A 47 9.13 14.50 9.33
N ASN A 48 9.81 14.69 8.19
CA ASN A 48 10.44 15.97 7.90
C ASN A 48 9.40 17.06 7.63
N ARG A 49 8.31 16.73 6.94
CA ARG A 49 7.21 17.65 6.67
C ARG A 49 6.48 18.09 7.94
N SER A 50 6.30 17.20 8.92
CA SER A 50 5.69 17.55 10.21
C SER A 50 6.57 18.50 11.03
N LEU A 51 7.89 18.46 10.80
CA LEU A 51 8.85 19.42 11.34
C LEU A 51 8.93 20.74 10.53
N GLY A 52 8.07 20.90 9.51
CA GLY A 52 8.09 22.08 8.64
C GLY A 52 9.27 22.13 7.67
N GLN A 53 10.04 21.05 7.53
CA GLN A 53 11.21 21.03 6.67
C GLN A 53 10.80 20.82 5.20
N PRO A 54 11.18 21.72 4.28
CA PRO A 54 10.96 21.52 2.86
C PRO A 54 11.94 20.46 2.34
N ILE A 55 11.41 19.47 1.60
CA ILE A 55 12.22 18.44 0.94
C ILE A 55 12.22 18.71 -0.56
N SER A 56 13.41 18.90 -1.13
CA SER A 56 13.60 19.01 -2.57
C SER A 56 13.62 17.65 -3.25
N GLY A 57 13.35 17.61 -4.55
CA GLY A 57 13.39 16.38 -5.34
C GLY A 57 14.76 15.69 -5.29
N HIS A 58 15.85 16.45 -5.37
CA HIS A 58 17.21 15.91 -5.27
C HIS A 58 17.47 15.23 -3.92
N LEU A 59 17.07 15.86 -2.81
CA LEU A 59 17.20 15.28 -1.47
C LEU A 59 16.35 14.01 -1.32
N LEU A 60 15.18 13.98 -1.95
CA LEU A 60 14.34 12.79 -2.00
C LEU A 60 15.04 11.65 -2.74
N CYS A 61 15.66 11.93 -3.90
CA CYS A 61 16.44 10.95 -4.66
C CYS A 61 17.63 10.38 -3.86
N GLU A 62 18.40 11.25 -3.19
CA GLU A 62 19.49 10.80 -2.31
C GLU A 62 18.99 9.88 -1.19
N ARG A 63 17.83 10.20 -0.62
CA ARG A 63 17.24 9.39 0.43
C ARG A 63 16.72 8.04 -0.09
N VAL A 64 16.18 7.99 -1.30
CA VAL A 64 15.81 6.72 -1.96
C VAL A 64 17.02 5.80 -2.07
N LEU A 65 18.16 6.32 -2.55
CA LEU A 65 19.39 5.54 -2.70
C LEU A 65 19.88 5.01 -1.35
N PHE A 66 19.85 5.85 -0.30
CA PHE A 66 20.18 5.43 1.06
C PHE A 66 19.30 4.28 1.56
N PHE A 67 17.98 4.36 1.36
CA PHE A 67 17.08 3.29 1.77
C PHE A 67 17.25 2.05 0.90
N HIS A 68 17.43 2.20 -0.40
CA HIS A 68 17.70 1.09 -1.30
C HIS A 68 18.96 0.31 -0.90
N GLU A 69 20.05 1.00 -0.51
CA GLU A 69 21.25 0.34 0.01
C GLU A 69 20.99 -0.34 1.36
N LYS A 70 20.29 0.33 2.28
CA LYS A 70 20.00 -0.19 3.62
C LYS A 70 19.08 -1.41 3.62
N PHE A 71 18.11 -1.44 2.72
CA PHE A 71 17.21 -2.57 2.51
C PHE A 71 17.73 -3.55 1.44
N GLY A 72 18.83 -3.19 0.77
CA GLY A 72 19.46 -3.89 -0.34
C GLY A 72 20.20 -5.16 0.06
N ARG A 73 19.47 -6.13 0.59
CA ARG A 73 19.82 -7.56 0.55
C ARG A 73 18.57 -8.46 0.51
N LYS A 74 17.63 -8.23 -0.40
CA LYS A 74 16.73 -9.29 -0.91
C LYS A 74 16.23 -8.94 -2.32
N GLY A 75 16.98 -9.35 -3.34
CA GLY A 75 16.52 -9.33 -4.74
C GLY A 75 17.52 -8.68 -5.68
N THR A 76 18.18 -9.51 -6.47
CA THR A 76 18.90 -9.11 -7.69
C THR A 76 17.95 -8.44 -8.66
N PHE A 77 18.41 -7.38 -9.33
CA PHE A 77 17.74 -6.77 -10.49
C PHE A 77 17.52 -7.78 -11.62
#